data_AF-A0A925KI08-F1
#
_entry.id   AF-A0A925KI08-F1
#
_cell.length_a   1.000
_cell.length_b   1.000
_cell.length_c   1.000
_cell.angle_alpha   90.00
_cell.angle_beta   90.00
_cell.angle_gamma   90.00
#
_symmetry.space_group_name_H-M   'P 1'
#
loop_
_entity.id
_entity.type
_entity.pdbx_description
1 polymer ?
#
loop_
_entity_poly.entity_id
_entity_poly.type
_entity_poly.pdbx_seq_one_letter_code
_entity_poly.pdbx_strand_id
1 'polypeptide(L)'
;MKSALRGAAQALALSVGLCSVVHAAPTTYFGNNPSPGGVVTGNPLAARNDFLQDLKSSVSSQGFESFALGTSTSPSGLALSFAGSTSPLLATVFGSGSVSNVTTDGRFNTTPGGNRWWQTTGNFSISFGTAISAFGFYATDLGDFDGGLDIDLTNAAGGTSTLSVSSATGAASGGLLFFGFIDPTVSYRSITFRSLGSGVDFFGFDDMVIGDIGQVVGTPPSGVPEPATLALVALSLGALAVSRRKT
;
A
#
# COMPACT_ATOMS: atom_id res chain seq x y z
N MET A 1 8.77 -12.46 -74.60
CA MET A 1 8.82 -11.01 -74.26
C MET A 1 7.54 -10.70 -73.49
N LYS A 2 7.59 -10.65 -72.15
CA LYS A 2 7.92 -9.49 -71.29
C LYS A 2 6.86 -8.37 -71.33
N SER A 3 6.01 -8.29 -70.30
CA SER A 3 5.67 -7.07 -69.53
C SER A 3 4.69 -7.46 -68.40
N ALA A 4 5.15 -7.71 -67.17
CA ALA A 4 5.48 -6.73 -66.12
C ALA A 4 4.24 -5.96 -65.62
N LEU A 5 3.69 -6.30 -64.45
CA LEU A 5 4.03 -5.84 -63.08
C LEU A 5 3.60 -4.39 -62.76
N ARG A 6 3.04 -4.23 -61.54
CA ARG A 6 2.87 -3.03 -60.69
C ARG A 6 1.44 -2.46 -60.68
N GLY A 7 0.79 -2.23 -59.54
CA GLY A 7 1.21 -2.39 -58.15
C GLY A 7 0.08 -1.90 -57.24
N ALA A 8 -0.27 -2.68 -56.23
CA ALA A 8 -1.10 -2.24 -55.12
C ALA A 8 -0.21 -2.22 -53.87
N ALA A 9 0.47 -1.10 -53.66
CA ALA A 9 1.15 -0.84 -52.40
C ALA A 9 0.09 -0.39 -51.39
N GLN A 10 -0.45 -1.33 -50.61
CA GLN A 10 -1.17 -0.97 -49.38
C GLN A 10 -0.14 -0.58 -48.33
N ALA A 11 0.03 0.73 -48.15
CA ALA A 11 0.80 1.27 -47.04
C ALA A 11 0.02 1.03 -45.74
N LEU A 12 0.44 0.06 -44.95
CA LEU A 12 0.01 -0.08 -43.56
C LEU A 12 0.79 0.94 -42.74
N ALA A 13 0.20 2.12 -42.52
CA ALA A 13 0.75 3.13 -41.63
C ALA A 13 0.60 2.67 -40.18
N LEU A 14 1.72 2.27 -39.56
CA LEU A 14 1.78 1.93 -38.14
C LEU A 14 1.93 3.23 -37.35
N SER A 15 0.81 3.80 -36.92
CA SER A 15 0.79 4.94 -35.99
C SER A 15 1.20 4.47 -34.59
N VAL A 16 2.47 4.67 -34.24
CA VAL A 16 2.95 4.56 -32.86
C VAL A 16 2.41 5.77 -32.08
N GLY A 17 1.21 5.63 -31.54
CA GLY A 17 0.65 6.59 -30.60
C GLY A 17 1.47 6.56 -29.31
N LEU A 18 2.02 7.71 -28.92
CA LEU A 18 2.55 7.92 -27.58
C LEU A 18 1.38 7.87 -26.59
N CYS A 19 1.03 6.68 -26.13
CA CYS A 19 0.13 6.52 -25.00
C CYS A 19 0.87 7.03 -23.75
N SER A 20 0.46 8.20 -23.28
CA SER A 20 0.66 8.55 -21.87
C SER A 20 -0.03 7.48 -21.05
N VAL A 21 0.73 6.64 -20.34
CA VAL A 21 0.16 5.69 -19.40
C VAL A 21 -0.42 6.49 -18.23
N VAL A 22 -1.73 6.70 -18.25
CA VAL A 22 -2.46 7.13 -17.04
C VAL A 22 -2.47 5.91 -16.13
N HIS A 23 -1.65 5.94 -15.08
CA HIS A 23 -1.74 4.96 -14.01
C HIS A 23 -2.98 5.28 -13.17
N ALA A 24 -3.79 4.27 -12.86
CA ALA A 24 -4.91 4.44 -11.93
C ALA A 24 -4.37 4.79 -10.54
N ALA A 25 -5.12 5.57 -9.77
CA ALA A 25 -4.81 5.78 -8.36
C ALA A 25 -4.87 4.44 -7.61
N PRO A 26 -4.12 4.29 -6.49
CA PRO A 26 -4.19 3.09 -5.65
C PRO A 26 -5.62 2.78 -5.22
N THR A 27 -5.97 1.49 -5.16
CA THR A 27 -7.19 1.05 -4.48
C THR A 27 -7.01 1.27 -2.99
N THR A 28 -7.97 1.90 -2.33
CA THR A 28 -7.92 2.16 -0.89
C THR A 28 -8.96 1.34 -0.14
N TYR A 29 -8.63 0.94 1.08
CA TYR A 29 -9.46 0.18 1.99
C TYR A 29 -9.58 0.99 3.26
N PHE A 30 -10.81 1.30 3.65
CA PHE A 30 -11.06 2.17 4.79
C PHE A 30 -12.23 1.66 5.61
N GLY A 31 -12.05 1.66 6.92
CA GLY A 31 -13.12 1.40 7.87
C GLY A 31 -12.91 2.23 9.12
N ASN A 32 -13.99 2.81 9.66
CA ASN A 32 -13.97 3.57 10.89
C ASN A 32 -14.99 3.00 11.88
N ASN A 33 -14.60 2.93 13.15
CA ASN A 33 -15.44 2.59 14.28
C ASN A 33 -15.15 3.60 15.40
N PRO A 34 -16.03 4.58 15.64
CA PRO A 34 -15.80 5.63 16.65
C PRO A 34 -16.00 5.16 18.09
N SER A 35 -16.48 3.93 18.32
CA SER A 35 -16.72 3.41 19.68
C SER A 35 -16.41 1.91 19.75
N PRO A 36 -15.15 1.50 19.51
CA PRO A 36 -14.73 0.11 19.45
C PRO A 36 -14.59 -0.54 20.85
N GLY A 37 -14.62 0.25 21.92
CA GLY A 37 -14.44 -0.24 23.29
C GLY A 37 -13.06 -0.84 23.56
N GLY A 38 -12.03 -0.36 22.86
CA GLY A 38 -10.65 -0.87 22.99
C GLY A 38 -10.39 -2.23 22.32
N VAL A 39 -11.24 -2.64 21.38
CA VAL A 39 -11.13 -3.94 20.70
C VAL A 39 -11.27 -3.77 19.18
N VAL A 40 -10.46 -4.50 18.42
CA VAL A 40 -10.53 -4.53 16.95
C VAL A 40 -11.85 -5.15 16.49
N THR A 41 -12.79 -4.30 16.06
CA THR A 41 -14.16 -4.70 15.70
C THR A 41 -14.78 -3.78 14.66
N GLY A 42 -15.86 -4.24 14.02
CA GLY A 42 -16.69 -3.44 13.12
C GLY A 42 -16.04 -3.18 11.75
N ASN A 43 -16.36 -2.03 11.16
CA ASN A 43 -15.90 -1.66 9.81
C ASN A 43 -14.37 -1.68 9.64
N PRO A 44 -13.53 -1.25 10.62
CA PRO A 44 -12.07 -1.40 10.53
C PRO A 44 -11.61 -2.84 10.34
N LEU A 45 -12.24 -3.81 11.02
CA LEU A 45 -11.92 -5.23 10.87
C LEU A 45 -12.35 -5.75 9.50
N ALA A 46 -13.55 -5.36 9.02
CA ALA A 46 -14.01 -5.72 7.68
C ALA A 46 -13.06 -5.17 6.60
N ALA A 47 -12.70 -3.89 6.67
CA ALA A 47 -11.79 -3.26 5.71
C ALA A 47 -10.39 -3.91 5.69
N ARG A 48 -9.86 -4.31 6.86
CA ARG A 48 -8.61 -5.07 6.92
C ARG A 48 -8.75 -6.44 6.27
N ASN A 49 -9.85 -7.14 6.50
CA ASN A 49 -10.09 -8.44 5.90
C ASN A 49 -10.20 -8.35 4.38
N ASP A 50 -10.87 -7.31 3.86
CA ASP A 50 -10.96 -7.06 2.42
C ASP A 50 -9.57 -6.72 1.83
N PHE A 51 -8.80 -5.87 2.51
CA PHE A 51 -7.41 -5.58 2.12
C PHE A 51 -6.53 -6.84 2.06
N LEU A 52 -6.66 -7.73 3.05
CA LEU A 52 -5.88 -8.98 3.10
C LEU A 52 -6.34 -10.02 2.07
N GLN A 53 -7.59 -9.98 1.60
CA GLN A 53 -8.06 -10.87 0.52
C GLN A 53 -7.36 -10.60 -0.81
N ASP A 54 -6.93 -9.36 -1.04
CA ASP A 54 -6.19 -8.95 -2.25
C ASP A 54 -4.67 -9.14 -2.12
N LEU A 55 -4.22 -9.75 -1.01
CA LEU A 55 -2.83 -10.09 -0.74
C LEU A 55 -2.62 -11.61 -0.61
N LYS A 56 -1.43 -12.07 -0.99
CA LYS A 56 -1.03 -13.47 -0.79
C LYS A 56 -0.82 -13.74 0.69
N SER A 57 -1.13 -14.95 1.14
CA SER A 57 -1.00 -15.39 2.55
C SER A 57 0.42 -15.28 3.14
N SER A 58 1.44 -15.04 2.31
CA SER A 58 2.82 -14.80 2.72
C SER A 58 3.07 -13.42 3.35
N VAL A 59 2.11 -12.48 3.31
CA VAL A 59 2.28 -11.18 3.98
C VAL A 59 2.29 -11.34 5.49
N SER A 60 3.03 -10.48 6.18
CA SER A 60 3.13 -10.46 7.65
C SER A 60 2.77 -9.09 8.21
N SER A 61 2.35 -9.02 9.48
CA SER A 61 2.19 -7.76 10.20
C SER A 61 3.34 -7.45 11.17
N GLN A 62 3.45 -6.19 11.58
CA GLN A 62 4.33 -5.72 12.66
C GLN A 62 3.55 -4.82 13.62
N GLY A 63 3.47 -5.26 14.87
CA GLY A 63 2.75 -4.59 15.97
C GLY A 63 3.63 -4.01 17.08
N PHE A 64 4.92 -3.78 16.79
CA PHE A 64 5.90 -3.27 17.76
C PHE A 64 6.19 -4.14 19.01
N GLU A 65 5.62 -5.34 19.10
CA GLU A 65 5.76 -6.26 20.23
C GLU A 65 7.21 -6.67 20.56
N SER A 66 8.11 -6.59 19.59
CA SER A 66 9.53 -6.90 19.76
C SER A 66 10.35 -5.76 20.40
N PHE A 67 9.78 -4.56 20.55
CA PHE A 67 10.48 -3.38 21.06
C PHE A 67 10.12 -3.06 22.50
N ALA A 68 11.10 -2.62 23.29
CA ALA A 68 10.85 -2.14 24.64
C ALA A 68 9.98 -0.87 24.64
N LEU A 69 9.18 -0.68 25.69
CA LEU A 69 8.41 0.56 25.90
C LEU A 69 9.35 1.77 25.92
N GLY A 70 8.91 2.89 25.35
CA GLY A 70 9.69 4.12 25.21
C GLY A 70 10.74 4.10 24.09
N THR A 71 10.89 2.99 23.36
CA THR A 71 11.76 2.96 22.17
C THR A 71 11.28 4.00 21.16
N SER A 72 12.16 4.89 20.73
CA SER A 72 11.87 5.96 19.76
C SER A 72 12.75 5.82 18.52
N THR A 73 12.59 6.73 17.55
CA THR A 73 13.37 6.72 16.30
C THR A 73 14.77 7.35 16.43
N SER A 74 15.11 7.99 17.55
CA SER A 74 16.39 8.69 17.69
C SER A 74 17.52 7.74 18.13
N PRO A 75 18.73 7.81 17.54
CA PRO A 75 19.17 8.74 16.49
C PRO A 75 19.08 8.19 15.05
N SER A 76 18.74 6.92 14.86
CA SER A 76 19.01 6.20 13.58
C SER A 76 17.78 5.58 12.91
N GLY A 77 16.59 5.87 13.41
CA GLY A 77 15.34 5.24 12.99
C GLY A 77 15.05 3.93 13.72
N LEU A 78 13.80 3.49 13.66
CA LEU A 78 13.35 2.21 14.20
C LEU A 78 13.21 1.20 13.05
N ALA A 79 14.08 0.19 13.02
CA ALA A 79 14.11 -0.82 11.97
C ALA A 79 13.02 -1.87 12.17
N LEU A 80 12.28 -2.19 11.11
CA LEU A 80 11.22 -3.19 11.06
C LEU A 80 11.51 -4.19 9.93
N SER A 81 11.03 -5.43 10.09
CA SER A 81 11.20 -6.49 9.09
C SER A 81 9.88 -7.21 8.85
N PHE A 82 9.59 -7.48 7.58
CA PHE A 82 8.41 -8.17 7.12
C PHE A 82 8.78 -9.32 6.18
N ALA A 83 7.88 -10.28 6.02
CA ALA A 83 7.97 -11.26 4.95
C ALA A 83 7.75 -10.57 3.59
N GLY A 84 8.66 -10.78 2.65
CA GLY A 84 8.48 -10.40 1.23
C GLY A 84 8.27 -11.61 0.33
N SER A 85 7.94 -11.40 -0.94
CA SER A 85 7.72 -12.48 -1.90
C SER A 85 9.00 -13.30 -2.17
N THR A 86 10.16 -12.64 -2.16
CA THR A 86 11.46 -13.26 -2.48
C THR A 86 12.48 -13.10 -1.36
N SER A 87 12.44 -11.99 -0.63
CA SER A 87 13.36 -11.67 0.46
C SER A 87 12.65 -10.81 1.50
N PRO A 88 13.14 -10.73 2.75
CA PRO A 88 12.51 -9.88 3.75
C PRO A 88 12.39 -8.42 3.29
N LEU A 89 11.24 -7.80 3.53
CA LEU A 89 11.04 -6.37 3.31
C LEU A 89 11.47 -5.63 4.56
N LEU A 90 12.51 -4.81 4.41
CA LEU A 90 13.03 -3.97 5.49
C LEU A 90 12.37 -2.61 5.42
N ALA A 91 11.91 -2.11 6.57
CA ALA A 91 11.40 -0.76 6.72
C ALA A 91 12.11 -0.04 7.87
N THR A 92 12.10 1.28 7.85
CA THR A 92 12.66 2.09 8.95
C THR A 92 11.76 3.28 9.22
N VAL A 93 11.30 3.38 10.47
CA VAL A 93 10.46 4.49 10.95
C VAL A 93 11.36 5.64 11.42
N PHE A 94 11.04 6.87 11.02
CA PHE A 94 11.73 8.11 11.42
C PHE A 94 10.73 9.14 11.91
N GLY A 95 11.20 10.12 12.69
CA GLY A 95 10.38 11.24 13.15
C GLY A 95 9.71 10.99 14.50
N SER A 96 8.54 11.60 14.71
CA SER A 96 7.89 11.63 16.01
C SER A 96 7.32 10.27 16.43
N GLY A 97 7.46 9.97 17.72
CA GLY A 97 6.76 8.88 18.39
C GLY A 97 7.66 7.95 19.19
N SER A 98 7.00 7.02 19.89
CA SER A 98 7.65 5.97 20.66
C SER A 98 6.71 4.79 20.88
N VAL A 99 7.28 3.63 21.20
CA VAL A 99 6.50 2.44 21.56
C VAL A 99 5.83 2.66 22.93
N SER A 100 4.51 2.50 22.97
CA SER A 100 3.67 2.74 24.16
C SER A 100 2.78 1.53 24.45
N ASN A 101 2.27 1.48 25.68
CA ASN A 101 1.21 0.57 26.11
C ASN A 101 0.19 1.25 27.05
N VAL A 102 0.14 2.58 27.06
CA VAL A 102 -0.72 3.37 27.97
C VAL A 102 -2.16 3.40 27.45
N THR A 103 -3.05 2.63 28.07
CA THR A 103 -4.45 2.47 27.62
C THR A 103 -5.43 3.50 28.19
N THR A 104 -4.98 4.47 28.99
CA THR A 104 -5.87 5.43 29.68
C THR A 104 -6.39 6.54 28.78
N ASP A 105 -5.85 6.64 27.56
CA ASP A 105 -6.00 7.83 26.72
C ASP A 105 -6.56 7.45 25.35
N GLY A 106 -7.54 6.53 25.30
CA GLY A 106 -8.20 6.10 24.07
C GLY A 106 -7.37 5.20 23.14
N ARG A 107 -6.03 5.28 23.18
CA ARG A 107 -5.12 4.45 22.39
C ARG A 107 -5.05 3.02 22.93
N PHE A 108 -4.99 2.04 22.04
CA PHE A 108 -4.92 0.63 22.44
C PHE A 108 -4.23 -0.25 21.41
N ASN A 109 -3.80 -1.43 21.85
CA ASN A 109 -3.18 -2.45 21.01
C ASN A 109 -4.21 -3.12 20.08
N THR A 110 -3.85 -3.25 18.81
CA THR A 110 -4.63 -3.93 17.78
C THR A 110 -4.02 -5.27 17.36
N THR A 111 -2.78 -5.54 17.76
CA THR A 111 -2.06 -6.79 17.47
C THR A 111 -2.59 -7.96 18.32
N PRO A 112 -3.03 -9.08 17.73
CA PRO A 112 -3.53 -10.23 18.49
C PRO A 112 -2.50 -10.78 19.50
N GLY A 113 -2.88 -10.83 20.79
CA GLY A 113 -2.00 -11.28 21.87
C GLY A 113 -0.89 -10.28 22.25
N GLY A 114 -0.85 -9.12 21.61
CA GLY A 114 0.05 -8.02 21.89
C GLY A 114 -0.43 -7.09 23.01
N ASN A 115 0.39 -6.09 23.30
CA ASN A 115 0.04 -4.98 24.17
C ASN A 115 0.79 -3.68 23.87
N ARG A 116 1.42 -3.55 22.70
CA ARG A 116 2.25 -2.41 22.32
C ARG A 116 1.76 -1.80 21.01
N TRP A 117 2.08 -0.53 20.82
CA TRP A 117 1.81 0.20 19.59
C TRP A 117 2.80 1.36 19.45
N TRP A 118 2.87 1.96 18.27
CA TRP A 118 3.55 3.23 18.07
C TRP A 118 2.62 4.39 18.44
N GLN A 119 3.02 5.22 19.40
CA GLN A 119 2.26 6.41 19.77
C GLN A 119 2.98 7.67 19.27
N THR A 120 2.25 8.60 18.68
CA THR A 120 2.81 9.86 18.15
C THR A 120 1.80 11.00 18.19
N THR A 121 2.32 12.24 18.17
CA THR A 121 1.56 13.50 18.01
C THR A 121 1.93 14.29 16.79
N GLY A 122 2.95 13.84 16.06
CA GLY A 122 3.57 14.63 15.02
C GLY A 122 3.88 13.79 13.81
N ASN A 123 4.48 14.44 12.83
CA ASN A 123 4.82 13.77 11.59
C ASN A 123 5.89 12.72 11.81
N PHE A 124 5.73 11.61 11.12
CA PHE A 124 6.71 10.53 11.06
C PHE A 124 6.68 9.94 9.65
N SER A 125 7.72 9.20 9.30
CA SER A 125 7.82 8.58 7.99
C SER A 125 8.34 7.16 8.10
N ILE A 126 8.07 6.37 7.08
CA ILE A 126 8.55 5.01 6.94
C ILE A 126 9.25 4.92 5.59
N SER A 127 10.53 4.60 5.59
CA SER A 127 11.29 4.29 4.39
C SER A 127 11.38 2.78 4.19
N PHE A 128 11.40 2.33 2.94
CA PHE A 128 11.48 0.92 2.59
C PHE A 128 12.78 0.62 1.82
N GLY A 129 13.48 -0.44 2.24
CA GLY A 129 14.67 -0.92 1.55
C GLY A 129 14.34 -1.40 0.13
N THR A 130 13.22 -2.10 -0.01
CA THR A 130 12.60 -2.51 -1.27
C THR A 130 11.25 -1.79 -1.42
N ALA A 131 10.93 -1.31 -2.62
CA ALA A 131 9.67 -0.61 -2.85
C ALA A 131 8.47 -1.55 -2.64
N ILE A 132 7.42 -1.05 -1.98
CA ILE A 132 6.20 -1.79 -1.67
C ILE A 132 5.06 -1.41 -2.61
N SER A 133 4.10 -2.31 -2.81
CA SER A 133 2.88 -2.07 -3.59
C SER A 133 1.62 -2.17 -2.74
N ALA A 134 1.73 -2.60 -1.48
CA ALA A 134 0.64 -2.65 -0.54
C ALA A 134 1.09 -2.16 0.85
N PHE A 135 0.22 -1.40 1.51
CA PHE A 135 0.44 -0.90 2.86
C PHE A 135 -0.90 -0.82 3.59
N GLY A 136 -0.95 -1.24 4.84
CA GLY A 136 -2.13 -1.11 5.70
C GLY A 136 -1.76 -1.03 7.18
N PHE A 137 -2.60 -0.39 7.98
CA PHE A 137 -2.39 -0.24 9.42
C PHE A 137 -3.70 0.07 10.14
N TYR A 138 -3.72 -0.18 11.45
CA TYR A 138 -4.73 0.40 12.33
C TYR A 138 -4.23 1.71 12.93
N ALA A 139 -5.13 2.68 13.07
CA ALA A 139 -4.93 3.80 13.97
C ALA A 139 -6.04 3.86 15.03
N THR A 140 -5.64 4.21 16.24
CA THR A 140 -6.54 4.38 17.38
C THR A 140 -6.45 5.80 17.89
N ASP A 141 -7.58 6.35 18.35
CA ASP A 141 -7.63 7.70 18.94
C ASP A 141 -7.14 8.78 17.96
N LEU A 142 -7.54 8.69 16.69
CA LEU A 142 -7.27 9.73 15.69
C LEU A 142 -8.52 10.58 15.48
N GLY A 143 -8.42 11.91 15.62
CA GLY A 143 -9.44 12.86 15.21
C GLY A 143 -10.42 13.31 16.29
N ASP A 144 -10.12 13.07 17.56
CA ASP A 144 -10.88 13.59 18.71
C ASP A 144 -10.58 15.07 19.03
N PHE A 145 -9.53 15.63 18.43
CA PHE A 145 -9.20 17.07 18.42
C PHE A 145 -9.24 17.70 17.02
N ASP A 146 -10.17 17.26 16.15
CA ASP A 146 -10.24 17.66 14.73
C ASP A 146 -8.95 17.33 13.95
N GLY A 147 -8.18 16.36 14.44
CA GLY A 147 -6.99 15.83 13.79
C GLY A 147 -7.35 15.02 12.55
N GLY A 148 -6.83 15.44 11.40
CA GLY A 148 -6.79 14.64 10.18
C GLY A 148 -5.41 14.01 9.98
N LEU A 149 -5.35 12.97 9.15
CA LEU A 149 -4.09 12.35 8.73
C LEU A 149 -4.02 12.32 7.22
N ASP A 150 -3.02 13.00 6.66
CA ASP A 150 -2.65 12.80 5.27
C ASP A 150 -1.46 11.85 5.18
N ILE A 151 -1.44 11.04 4.11
CA ILE A 151 -0.36 10.13 3.80
C ILE A 151 0.24 10.53 2.46
N ASP A 152 1.49 11.00 2.48
CA ASP A 152 2.24 11.28 1.25
C ASP A 152 3.06 10.05 0.85
N LEU A 153 2.77 9.51 -0.33
CA LEU A 153 3.44 8.39 -0.93
C LEU A 153 4.54 8.89 -1.86
N THR A 154 5.77 8.41 -1.68
CA THR A 154 6.88 8.65 -2.63
C THR A 154 7.16 7.38 -3.41
N ASN A 155 6.93 7.42 -4.71
CA ASN A 155 7.15 6.29 -5.60
C ASN A 155 8.66 6.01 -5.82
N ALA A 156 8.99 4.86 -6.40
CA ALA A 156 10.38 4.47 -6.64
C ALA A 156 11.15 5.39 -7.61
N ALA A 157 10.44 6.17 -8.43
CA ALA A 157 11.01 7.19 -9.32
C ALA A 157 11.12 8.59 -8.68
N GLY A 158 10.70 8.74 -7.41
CA GLY A 158 10.74 10.00 -6.66
C GLY A 158 9.51 10.89 -6.82
N GLY A 159 8.50 10.48 -7.58
CA GLY A 159 7.22 11.20 -7.68
C GLY A 159 6.39 11.03 -6.41
N THR A 160 5.64 12.08 -6.03
CA THR A 160 4.83 12.10 -4.81
C THR A 160 3.33 12.19 -5.10
N SER A 161 2.52 11.50 -4.30
CA SER A 161 1.06 11.61 -4.31
C SER A 161 0.52 11.58 -2.89
N THR A 162 -0.58 12.27 -2.61
CA THR A 162 -1.19 12.32 -1.28
C THR A 162 -2.49 11.51 -1.26
N LEU A 163 -2.66 10.67 -0.25
CA LEU A 163 -3.91 10.05 0.12
C LEU A 163 -4.39 10.67 1.44
N SER A 164 -5.62 11.16 1.48
CA SER A 164 -6.20 11.62 2.73
C SER A 164 -6.85 10.46 3.47
N VAL A 165 -6.48 10.26 4.73
CA VAL A 165 -7.12 9.30 5.62
C VAL A 165 -8.27 10.05 6.28
N SER A 166 -9.47 9.89 5.76
CA SER A 166 -10.66 10.57 6.27
C SER A 166 -11.00 10.07 7.68
N SER A 167 -10.50 10.70 8.74
CA SER A 167 -11.11 10.60 10.06
C SER A 167 -12.41 11.41 10.05
N ALA A 168 -13.47 10.90 10.68
CA ALA A 168 -14.65 11.72 10.93
C ALA A 168 -14.23 12.81 11.93
N THR A 169 -14.31 14.09 11.54
CA THR A 169 -14.04 15.22 12.44
C THR A 169 -14.93 15.15 13.67
N GLY A 170 -14.35 15.31 14.87
CA GLY A 170 -15.06 15.19 16.14
C GLY A 170 -15.31 13.73 16.58
N ALA A 171 -14.37 12.82 16.28
CA ALA A 171 -14.46 11.45 16.77
C ALA A 171 -14.44 11.41 18.30
N ALA A 172 -15.18 10.49 18.93
CA ALA A 172 -15.02 10.26 20.36
C ALA A 172 -13.63 9.66 20.62
N SER A 173 -13.03 10.02 21.76
CA SER A 173 -11.78 9.40 22.20
C SER A 173 -11.92 7.88 22.22
N GLY A 174 -10.86 7.20 21.81
CA GLY A 174 -10.79 5.75 21.69
C GLY A 174 -11.35 5.18 20.39
N GLY A 175 -11.53 6.01 19.35
CA GLY A 175 -11.89 5.55 18.01
C GLY A 175 -10.87 4.57 17.42
N LEU A 176 -11.32 3.75 16.46
CA LEU A 176 -10.51 2.81 15.70
C LEU A 176 -10.76 3.01 14.21
N LEU A 177 -9.70 3.13 13.43
CA LEU A 177 -9.76 3.07 11.98
C LEU A 177 -8.78 2.07 11.43
N PHE A 178 -9.12 1.49 10.29
CA PHE A 178 -8.18 0.82 9.40
C PHE A 178 -8.05 1.64 8.13
N PHE A 179 -6.82 1.83 7.68
CA PHE A 179 -6.53 2.36 6.36
C PHE A 179 -5.50 1.47 5.68
N GLY A 180 -5.73 1.17 4.41
CA GLY A 180 -4.74 0.54 3.56
C GLY A 180 -4.89 0.93 2.10
N PHE A 181 -3.85 0.68 1.32
CA PHE A 181 -3.90 0.80 -0.12
C PHE A 181 -3.14 -0.33 -0.81
N ILE A 182 -3.55 -0.63 -2.04
CA ILE A 182 -2.84 -1.51 -2.97
C ILE A 182 -2.71 -0.80 -4.32
N ASP A 183 -1.50 -0.77 -4.86
CA ASP A 183 -1.22 -0.30 -6.21
C ASP A 183 -0.44 -1.38 -7.00
N PRO A 184 -1.08 -2.04 -7.97
CA PRO A 184 -0.41 -3.07 -8.77
C PRO A 184 0.46 -2.49 -9.90
N THR A 185 0.49 -1.16 -10.06
CA THR A 185 1.16 -0.47 -11.18
C THR A 185 2.29 0.46 -10.74
N VAL A 186 2.26 0.93 -9.49
CA VAL A 186 3.27 1.80 -8.88
C VAL A 186 3.75 1.18 -7.58
N SER A 187 5.05 1.24 -7.33
CA SER A 187 5.65 0.86 -6.05
C SER A 187 6.29 2.05 -5.34
N TYR A 188 6.26 2.03 -4.02
CA TYR A 188 6.58 3.15 -3.15
C TYR A 188 7.78 2.86 -2.26
N ARG A 189 8.69 3.82 -2.12
CA ARG A 189 9.91 3.70 -1.29
C ARG A 189 9.81 4.45 0.02
N SER A 190 8.83 5.36 0.15
CA SER A 190 8.58 6.06 1.41
C SER A 190 7.12 6.43 1.55
N ILE A 191 6.66 6.42 2.80
CA ILE A 191 5.37 6.96 3.22
C ILE A 191 5.63 8.00 4.30
N THR A 192 5.05 9.19 4.18
CA THR A 192 5.09 10.22 5.22
C THR A 192 3.69 10.44 5.77
N PHE A 193 3.56 10.31 7.09
CA PHE A 193 2.34 10.56 7.84
C PHE A 193 2.34 12.02 8.30
N ARG A 194 1.43 12.81 7.76
CA ARG A 194 1.23 14.22 8.12
C ARG A 194 0.02 14.35 9.03
N SER A 195 0.27 14.56 10.31
CA SER A 195 -0.78 14.91 11.27
C SER A 195 -1.20 16.36 11.04
N LEU A 196 -2.46 16.56 10.65
CA LEU A 196 -3.03 17.88 10.38
C LEU A 196 -3.34 18.65 11.67
N GLY A 197 -3.30 17.98 12.83
CA GLY A 197 -3.40 18.55 14.19
C GLY A 197 -2.13 18.37 15.02
N SER A 198 -0.95 18.42 14.38
CA SER A 198 0.34 18.11 15.03
C SER A 198 0.54 18.83 16.37
N GLY A 199 0.83 18.06 17.42
CA GLY A 199 1.13 18.55 18.78
C GLY A 199 -0.09 18.69 19.70
N VAL A 200 -1.29 18.39 19.22
CA VAL A 200 -2.54 18.47 20.00
C VAL A 200 -3.19 17.09 20.15
N ASP A 201 -3.20 16.30 19.08
CA ASP A 201 -3.83 14.98 19.02
C ASP A 201 -2.76 13.86 19.06
N PHE A 202 -2.87 12.95 20.03
CA PHE A 202 -2.04 11.76 20.14
C PHE A 202 -2.81 10.56 19.59
N PHE A 203 -2.27 9.88 18.59
CA PHE A 203 -2.86 8.63 18.10
C PHE A 203 -1.92 7.44 18.27
N GLY A 204 -2.52 6.26 18.31
CA GLY A 204 -1.83 4.98 18.22
C GLY A 204 -1.78 4.53 16.77
N PHE A 205 -0.65 4.00 16.34
CA PHE A 205 -0.41 3.38 15.04
C PHE A 205 0.07 1.95 15.32
N ASP A 206 -0.60 0.96 14.75
CA ASP A 206 -0.33 -0.43 15.10
C ASP A 206 -0.68 -1.42 13.98
N ASP A 207 -0.15 -2.63 14.11
CA ASP A 207 -0.45 -3.80 13.32
C ASP A 207 -0.31 -3.57 11.81
N MET A 208 0.83 -2.96 11.47
CA MET A 208 1.20 -2.57 10.11
C MET A 208 1.37 -3.81 9.23
N VAL A 209 0.85 -3.78 8.02
CA VAL A 209 1.04 -4.79 6.98
C VAL A 209 1.64 -4.11 5.75
N ILE A 210 2.70 -4.69 5.20
CA ILE A 210 3.27 -4.25 3.92
C ILE A 210 3.40 -5.44 2.97
N GLY A 211 3.33 -5.18 1.68
CA GLY A 211 3.55 -6.17 0.64
C GLY A 211 4.30 -5.58 -0.55
N ASP A 212 5.23 -6.34 -1.11
CA ASP A 212 5.80 -6.05 -2.42
C ASP A 212 4.85 -6.47 -3.54
N ILE A 213 5.15 -6.03 -4.77
CA ILE A 213 4.30 -6.34 -5.92
C ILE A 213 4.08 -7.83 -6.13
N GLY A 214 5.03 -8.69 -5.76
CA GLY A 214 4.92 -10.14 -5.86
C GLY A 214 3.98 -10.75 -4.81
N GLN A 215 3.54 -9.98 -3.82
CA GLN A 215 2.58 -10.39 -2.78
C GLN A 215 1.15 -9.90 -3.05
N VAL A 216 0.92 -9.15 -4.12
CA VAL A 216 -0.44 -8.77 -4.56
C VAL A 216 -1.09 -9.97 -5.29
N VAL A 217 -2.39 -10.21 -5.08
CA VAL A 217 -3.10 -11.28 -5.80
C VAL A 217 -3.20 -10.92 -7.28
N GLY A 218 -3.00 -11.91 -8.16
CA GLY A 218 -3.06 -11.72 -9.61
C GLY A 218 -1.78 -11.15 -10.25
N THR A 219 -0.74 -10.83 -9.47
CA THR A 219 0.56 -10.43 -10.00
C THR A 219 1.57 -11.59 -9.94
N PRO A 220 2.45 -11.72 -10.94
CA PRO A 220 3.53 -12.70 -10.89
C PRO A 220 4.53 -12.33 -9.78
N PRO A 221 5.22 -13.31 -9.17
CA PRO A 221 6.17 -13.07 -8.08
C PRO A 221 7.30 -12.09 -8.44
N SER A 222 7.64 -11.96 -9.72
CA SER A 222 8.65 -11.02 -10.22
C SER A 222 8.15 -9.58 -10.35
N GLY A 223 6.84 -9.32 -10.21
CA GLY A 223 6.25 -8.00 -10.42
C GLY A 223 6.22 -7.53 -11.87
N VAL A 224 6.68 -8.35 -12.82
CA VAL A 224 6.72 -8.03 -14.25
C VAL A 224 5.45 -8.60 -14.89
N PRO A 225 4.50 -7.76 -15.36
CA PRO A 225 3.35 -8.26 -16.09
C PRO A 225 3.79 -9.20 -17.22
N GLU A 226 3.09 -10.32 -17.39
CA GLU A 226 3.37 -11.22 -18.51
C GLU A 226 3.34 -10.40 -19.81
N PRO A 227 4.43 -10.39 -20.60
CA PRO A 227 4.51 -9.44 -21.69
C PRO A 227 3.40 -9.74 -22.70
N ALA A 228 2.68 -8.69 -23.13
CA ALA A 228 1.62 -8.77 -24.13
C ALA A 228 2.08 -9.40 -25.47
N THR A 229 3.40 -9.55 -25.64
CA THR A 229 4.00 -10.36 -26.70
C THR A 229 3.49 -11.80 -26.70
N LEU A 230 3.16 -12.40 -25.55
CA LEU A 230 2.55 -13.73 -25.49
C LEU A 230 1.13 -13.74 -26.10
N ALA A 231 0.33 -12.72 -25.80
CA ALA A 231 -0.98 -12.55 -26.45
C ALA A 231 -0.85 -12.30 -27.95
N LEU A 232 0.14 -11.51 -28.37
CA LEU A 232 0.47 -11.26 -29.78
C LEU A 232 1.00 -12.50 -30.51
N VAL A 233 1.79 -13.33 -29.84
CA VAL A 233 2.24 -14.63 -30.36
C VAL A 233 1.07 -15.58 -30.48
N ALA A 234 0.18 -15.66 -29.49
CA ALA A 234 -1.04 -16.45 -29.55
C ALA A 234 -1.97 -16.00 -30.69
N LEU A 235 -2.16 -14.69 -30.86
CA LEU A 235 -2.93 -14.11 -31.96
C LEU A 235 -2.30 -14.40 -33.33
N SER A 236 -0.96 -14.27 -33.45
CA SER A 236 -0.27 -14.53 -34.71
C SER A 236 -0.30 -16.02 -35.10
N LEU A 237 -0.16 -16.93 -34.13
CA LEU A 237 -0.32 -18.38 -34.34
C LEU A 237 -1.76 -18.74 -34.70
N GLY A 238 -2.75 -18.13 -34.05
CA GLY A 238 -4.17 -18.31 -34.38
C GLY A 238 -4.51 -17.84 -35.79
N ALA A 239 -4.01 -16.67 -36.19
CA ALA A 239 -4.16 -16.16 -37.56
C ALA A 239 -3.50 -17.09 -38.59
N LEU A 240 -2.32 -17.63 -38.29
CA LEU A 240 -1.64 -18.60 -39.15
C LEU A 240 -2.44 -19.91 -39.31
N ALA A 241 -3.01 -20.43 -38.23
CA ALA A 241 -3.83 -21.64 -38.26
C ALA A 241 -5.12 -21.46 -39.07
N VAL A 242 -5.77 -20.30 -38.97
CA VAL A 242 -6.95 -19.96 -39.79
C VAL A 242 -6.56 -19.81 -41.26
N SER A 243 -5.40 -19.21 -41.56
CA SER A 243 -4.92 -19.05 -42.94
C SER A 243 -4.69 -20.38 -43.66
N ARG A 244 -4.20 -21.41 -42.94
CA ARG A 244 -3.96 -22.76 -43.48
C ARG A 244 -5.23 -23.58 -43.73
N ARG A 245 -6.38 -23.20 -43.14
CA ARG A 245 -7.66 -23.88 -43.38
C ARG A 245 -8.40 -23.37 -44.62
N LYS A 246 -7.97 -22.24 -45.20
CA LYS A 246 -8.59 -21.61 -46.38
C LYS A 246 -7.83 -21.85 -47.68
N THR A 247 -6.71 -22.59 -47.61
CA THR A 247 -5.97 -23.15 -48.75
C THR A 247 -6.23 -24.64 -48.83
#